data_AF-A0A1H2Z7Q2-F1
#
_entry.id   AF-A0A1H2Z7Q2-F1
#
_cell.length_a   1.000
_cell.length_b   1.000
_cell.length_c   1.000
_cell.angle_alpha   90.00
_cell.angle_beta   90.00
_cell.angle_gamma   90.00
#
_symmetry.space_group_name_H-M   'P 1'
#
loop_
_entity.id
_entity.type
_entity.pdbx_description
1 polymer ?
#
loop_
_entity_poly.entity_id
_entity_poly.type
_entity_poly.pdbx_seq_one_letter_code
_entity_poly.pdbx_strand_id
1 'polypeptide(L)'
;MAKGSGGRRMGGVRGTALERYALLESVGDYHDGIRGQPQEVVVRFGEQSLTLMSFDDMPVAHWALASLRRISQAAADAPGDLMVLTPDPDRLEDADERLVIRDPQMIEAIEAVCEDLDRRPSPARGALRMTLWGGGALAAAAAALFWLAPMAAERMAPLIPAEQERALGEAARDQAVRVMFPRGARRCDAPEGVAALNAMIARLSSAANLHVPINAAVYRSDQVNAFAAPGGYVLVLSALLEQASGPDEVAAVLAHELGHVALRHQLRDMLRGAGSTALIGMMFGDVAGGSAATRLAGALVDAGYSQEAEREADVYAQELLARAGLPASALAGFFERLSAGPGARPEGLARHFASHPDMDERIADARAADVTAGAPYRPALEDAQWLALREICED
;
A
#
# COMPACT_ATOMS: atom_id res chain seq x y z
N MET A 1 -21.89 -52.26 62.87
CA MET A 1 -22.87 -51.75 63.85
C MET A 1 -23.43 -50.45 63.28
N ALA A 2 -24.61 -50.38 62.65
CA ALA A 2 -25.96 -50.39 63.26
C ALA A 2 -26.07 -49.27 64.32
N LYS A 3 -26.93 -48.24 64.27
CA LYS A 3 -28.31 -48.08 63.78
C LYS A 3 -28.62 -46.58 63.60
N GLY A 4 -29.58 -46.26 62.75
CA GLY A 4 -30.17 -44.94 62.61
C GLY A 4 -31.33 -44.65 63.58
N SER A 5 -31.74 -43.38 63.59
CA SER A 5 -33.06 -42.84 63.94
C SER A 5 -33.02 -41.38 63.46
N GLY A 6 -33.92 -40.82 62.64
CA GLY A 6 -35.34 -41.11 62.52
C GLY A 6 -36.16 -39.92 63.02
N GLY A 7 -35.97 -38.72 62.42
CA GLY A 7 -36.79 -37.53 62.71
C GLY A 7 -37.30 -36.92 61.40
N ARG A 8 -38.60 -37.07 61.13
CA ARG A 8 -39.26 -36.70 59.87
C ARG A 8 -40.03 -35.39 60.04
N ARG A 9 -39.71 -34.42 59.17
CA ARG A 9 -40.54 -33.33 58.58
C ARG A 9 -41.23 -32.30 59.49
N MET A 10 -40.92 -31.02 59.20
CA MET A 10 -41.91 -30.07 58.70
C MET A 10 -41.35 -29.45 57.42
N GLY A 11 -41.86 -29.89 56.27
CA GLY A 11 -41.52 -29.33 54.97
C GLY A 11 -42.40 -28.10 54.73
N GLY A 12 -41.81 -26.91 54.83
CA GLY A 12 -42.37 -25.73 54.18
C GLY A 12 -42.14 -25.86 52.67
N VAL A 13 -43.22 -25.85 51.90
CA VAL A 13 -43.16 -25.79 50.44
C VAL A 13 -42.55 -24.43 50.08
N ARG A 14 -41.25 -24.41 49.75
CA ARG A 14 -40.60 -23.26 49.11
C ARG A 14 -40.94 -23.34 47.62
N GLY A 15 -42.02 -22.69 47.21
CA GLY A 15 -42.21 -22.40 45.78
C GLY A 15 -41.05 -21.53 45.29
N THR A 16 -40.63 -21.74 44.04
CA THR A 16 -39.59 -20.89 43.42
C THR A 16 -40.09 -19.44 43.36
N ALA A 17 -39.19 -18.45 43.32
CA ALA A 17 -39.60 -17.04 43.25
C ALA A 17 -40.54 -16.76 42.06
N LEU A 18 -40.35 -17.48 40.95
CA LEU A 18 -41.21 -17.48 39.76
C LEU A 18 -42.63 -18.00 40.04
N GLU A 19 -42.79 -19.11 40.76
CA GLU A 19 -44.11 -19.65 41.11
C GLU A 19 -44.92 -18.70 42.00
N ARG A 20 -44.25 -17.80 42.75
CA ARG A 20 -44.92 -16.79 43.58
C ARG A 20 -45.48 -15.62 42.79
N TYR A 21 -44.94 -15.35 41.59
CA TYR A 21 -45.28 -14.17 40.78
C TYR A 21 -45.88 -14.51 39.41
N ALA A 22 -46.11 -15.78 39.09
CA ALA A 22 -46.54 -16.29 37.77
C ALA A 22 -47.92 -15.79 37.25
N LEU A 23 -48.60 -14.92 37.99
CA LEU A 23 -49.88 -14.30 37.62
C LEU A 23 -49.92 -12.81 37.98
N LEU A 24 -48.75 -12.21 38.26
CA LEU A 24 -48.68 -10.79 38.62
C LEU A 24 -48.90 -9.94 37.37
N GLU A 25 -49.80 -8.97 37.50
CA GLU A 25 -50.13 -8.02 36.46
C GLU A 25 -49.99 -6.62 37.01
N SER A 26 -49.42 -5.73 36.20
CA SER A 26 -49.32 -4.31 36.53
C SER A 26 -49.47 -3.47 35.29
N VAL A 27 -49.79 -2.20 35.46
CA VAL A 27 -49.79 -1.23 34.35
C VAL A 27 -48.38 -0.67 34.19
N GLY A 28 -47.94 -0.51 32.95
CA GLY A 28 -46.66 0.12 32.61
C GLY A 28 -46.75 0.97 31.34
N ASP A 29 -45.82 1.92 31.19
CA ASP A 29 -45.70 2.73 29.99
C ASP A 29 -44.67 2.09 29.05
N TYR A 30 -45.11 1.58 27.91
CA TYR A 30 -44.26 0.98 26.89
C TYR A 30 -43.94 1.98 25.78
N HIS A 31 -42.65 2.11 25.48
CA HIS A 31 -42.13 2.87 24.35
C HIS A 31 -41.54 1.90 23.35
N ASP A 32 -42.08 1.87 22.13
CA ASP A 32 -41.69 0.94 21.07
C ASP A 32 -40.49 1.42 20.23
N GLY A 33 -39.91 2.59 20.55
CA GLY A 33 -38.79 3.19 19.82
C GLY A 33 -39.14 3.76 18.44
N ILE A 34 -40.37 3.55 17.96
CA ILE A 34 -40.83 3.99 16.63
C ILE A 34 -41.81 5.15 16.77
N ARG A 35 -42.68 5.11 17.78
CA ARG A 35 -43.66 6.15 18.10
C ARG A 35 -43.10 7.07 19.19
N GLY A 36 -43.31 8.38 19.01
CA GLY A 36 -42.85 9.39 19.96
C GLY A 36 -43.65 9.47 21.27
N GLN A 37 -44.76 8.73 21.41
CA GLN A 37 -45.60 8.72 22.61
C GLN A 37 -45.64 7.33 23.25
N PRO A 38 -45.59 7.23 24.60
CA PRO A 38 -45.78 5.96 25.30
C PRO A 38 -47.17 5.38 25.04
N GLN A 39 -47.23 4.05 24.94
CA GLN A 39 -48.46 3.29 24.97
C GLN A 39 -48.59 2.64 26.36
N GLU A 40 -49.70 2.89 27.04
CA GLU A 40 -50.01 2.21 28.30
C GLU A 40 -50.34 0.73 28.02
N VAL A 41 -49.70 -0.18 28.76
CA VAL A 41 -49.82 -1.63 28.58
C VAL A 41 -50.01 -2.33 29.93
N VAL A 42 -50.65 -3.49 29.88
CA VAL A 42 -50.68 -4.46 30.97
C VAL A 42 -49.45 -5.35 30.87
N VAL A 43 -48.57 -5.26 31.85
CA VAL A 43 -47.37 -6.09 32.01
C VAL A 43 -47.75 -7.35 32.76
N ARG A 44 -47.68 -8.50 32.11
CA ARG A 44 -47.96 -9.82 32.71
C ARG A 44 -46.67 -10.59 32.90
N PHE A 45 -46.47 -11.08 34.12
CA PHE A 45 -45.31 -11.90 34.46
C PHE A 45 -45.54 -13.36 34.05
N GLY A 46 -44.75 -13.87 33.12
CA GLY A 46 -44.76 -15.28 32.68
C GLY A 46 -43.62 -16.10 33.26
N GLU A 47 -43.53 -17.38 32.87
CA GLU A 47 -42.47 -18.29 33.37
C GLU A 47 -41.05 -17.93 32.90
N GLN A 48 -40.91 -17.30 31.73
CA GLN A 48 -39.60 -16.96 31.15
C GLN A 48 -39.55 -15.57 30.52
N SER A 49 -40.65 -14.81 30.61
CA SER A 49 -40.83 -13.57 29.90
C SER A 49 -41.85 -12.64 30.55
N LEU A 50 -41.70 -11.35 30.28
CA LEU A 50 -42.75 -10.35 30.47
C LEU A 50 -43.55 -10.25 29.16
N THR A 51 -44.87 -10.38 29.25
CA THR A 51 -45.76 -10.14 28.11
C THR A 51 -46.43 -8.79 28.31
N LEU A 52 -46.27 -7.90 27.33
CA LEU A 52 -46.92 -6.60 27.30
C LEU A 52 -48.20 -6.72 26.48
N MET A 53 -49.34 -6.40 27.08
CA MET A 53 -50.65 -6.49 26.44
C MET A 53 -51.33 -5.13 26.40
N SER A 54 -52.09 -4.86 25.34
CA SER A 54 -53.06 -3.78 25.30
C SER A 54 -54.22 -4.08 26.26
N PHE A 55 -54.97 -3.05 26.65
CA PHE A 55 -56.21 -3.19 27.41
C PHE A 55 -57.31 -3.97 26.67
N ASP A 56 -57.20 -4.09 25.34
CA ASP A 56 -58.08 -4.93 24.52
C ASP A 56 -57.61 -6.40 24.44
N ASP A 57 -56.78 -6.85 25.40
CA ASP A 57 -56.19 -8.19 25.47
C ASP A 57 -55.33 -8.61 24.25
N MET A 58 -54.80 -7.64 23.50
CA MET A 58 -53.90 -7.90 22.36
C MET A 58 -52.43 -7.83 22.79
N PRO A 59 -51.58 -8.84 22.48
CA PRO A 59 -50.16 -8.78 22.80
C PRO A 59 -49.44 -7.72 21.97
N VAL A 60 -48.68 -6.85 22.64
CA VAL A 60 -47.91 -5.73 22.06
C VAL A 60 -46.44 -6.11 21.90
N ALA A 61 -45.84 -6.70 22.94
CA ALA A 61 -44.46 -7.17 22.91
C ALA A 61 -44.24 -8.32 23.91
N HIS A 62 -43.13 -9.04 23.72
CA HIS A 62 -42.75 -10.17 24.56
C HIS A 62 -41.26 -10.11 24.85
N TRP A 63 -40.89 -9.93 26.11
CA TRP A 63 -39.51 -9.71 26.52
C TRP A 63 -39.01 -10.87 27.38
N ALA A 64 -37.92 -11.50 26.99
CA ALA A 64 -37.33 -12.58 27.78
C ALA A 64 -36.75 -12.03 29.09
N LEU A 65 -37.06 -12.65 30.22
CA LEU A 65 -36.57 -12.19 31.54
C LEU A 65 -35.03 -12.12 31.60
N ALA A 66 -34.35 -13.05 30.92
CA ALA A 66 -32.88 -13.08 30.83
C ALA A 66 -32.27 -11.89 30.06
N SER A 67 -33.04 -11.27 29.16
CA SER A 67 -32.59 -10.14 28.34
C SER A 67 -32.82 -8.78 29.00
N LEU A 68 -33.67 -8.72 30.03
CA LEU A 68 -34.04 -7.48 30.69
C LEU A 68 -32.82 -6.82 31.34
N ARG A 69 -32.66 -5.52 31.08
CA ARG A 69 -31.70 -4.67 31.78
C ARG A 69 -32.35 -3.40 32.27
N ARG A 70 -31.84 -2.87 33.38
CA ARG A 70 -32.24 -1.60 33.97
C ARG A 70 -31.48 -0.44 33.31
N ILE A 71 -32.21 0.60 32.89
CA ILE A 71 -31.61 1.84 32.39
C ILE A 71 -31.34 2.77 33.58
N SER A 72 -30.07 2.94 33.97
CA SER A 72 -29.71 3.53 35.27
C SER A 72 -29.80 5.06 35.38
N GLN A 73 -30.07 5.81 34.30
CA GLN A 73 -30.08 7.28 34.35
C GLN A 73 -31.41 7.90 34.80
N ALA A 74 -32.50 7.13 34.92
CA ALA A 74 -33.80 7.66 35.39
C ALA A 74 -34.05 7.48 36.90
N ALA A 75 -33.20 6.73 37.62
CA ALA A 75 -33.43 6.34 39.02
C ALA A 75 -32.47 7.01 40.03
N ALA A 76 -31.51 7.83 39.58
CA ALA A 76 -30.59 8.51 40.50
C ALA A 76 -31.28 9.61 41.35
N ASP A 77 -32.39 10.17 40.85
CA ASP A 77 -33.12 11.27 41.51
C ASP A 77 -34.59 10.91 41.84
N ALA A 78 -35.02 9.66 41.67
CA ALA A 78 -36.39 9.21 41.96
C ALA A 78 -36.41 8.12 43.06
N PRO A 79 -37.13 8.34 44.18
CA PRO A 79 -37.21 7.36 45.26
C PRO A 79 -37.98 6.12 44.79
N GLY A 80 -37.41 4.92 44.95
CA GLY A 80 -38.04 3.59 45.16
C GLY A 80 -39.17 3.06 44.26
N ASP A 81 -39.82 3.90 43.46
CA ASP A 81 -41.18 3.71 42.94
C ASP A 81 -41.21 3.69 41.40
N LEU A 82 -40.03 3.61 40.76
CA LEU A 82 -39.90 3.67 39.30
C LEU A 82 -38.77 2.75 38.80
N MET A 83 -39.11 1.87 37.87
CA MET A 83 -38.14 1.02 37.15
C MET A 83 -38.28 1.23 35.64
N VAL A 84 -37.16 1.44 34.97
CA VAL A 84 -37.10 1.53 33.50
C VAL A 84 -36.27 0.36 32.97
N LEU A 85 -36.88 -0.43 32.09
CA LEU A 85 -36.32 -1.65 31.53
C LEU A 85 -36.15 -1.55 30.02
N THR A 86 -35.13 -2.22 29.49
CA THR A 86 -34.93 -2.48 28.05
C THR A 86 -34.74 -3.98 27.81
N PRO A 87 -35.21 -4.53 26.67
CA PRO A 87 -34.94 -5.89 26.24
C PRO A 87 -33.57 -6.03 25.54
N ASP A 88 -32.90 -4.92 25.19
CA ASP A 88 -31.59 -4.94 24.51
C ASP A 88 -30.44 -4.71 25.50
N PRO A 89 -29.69 -5.75 25.88
CA PRO A 89 -28.60 -5.62 26.83
C PRO A 89 -27.36 -4.92 26.27
N ASP A 90 -27.23 -4.75 24.94
CA ASP A 90 -26.07 -4.15 24.29
C ASP A 90 -26.22 -2.63 24.10
N ARG A 91 -27.43 -2.08 24.24
CA ARG A 91 -27.76 -0.66 24.01
C ARG A 91 -28.42 0.01 25.21
N LEU A 92 -27.74 0.03 26.35
CA LEU A 92 -28.32 0.57 27.58
C LEU A 92 -28.51 2.11 27.61
N GLU A 93 -27.68 2.86 26.89
CA GLU A 93 -27.69 4.32 26.90
C GLU A 93 -28.60 4.92 25.82
N ASP A 94 -28.77 4.20 24.71
CA ASP A 94 -29.56 4.59 23.53
C ASP A 94 -30.68 3.57 23.24
N ALA A 95 -31.30 3.01 24.28
CA ALA A 95 -32.40 2.05 24.12
C ALA A 95 -33.65 2.75 23.58
N ASP A 96 -33.95 2.53 22.30
CA ASP A 96 -35.17 3.03 21.67
C ASP A 96 -36.42 2.40 22.28
N GLU A 97 -36.38 1.09 22.54
CA GLU A 97 -37.46 0.29 23.13
C GLU A 97 -37.29 0.21 24.66
N ARG A 98 -38.29 0.68 25.42
CA ARG A 98 -38.23 0.71 26.90
C ARG A 98 -39.60 0.57 27.56
N LEU A 99 -39.62 0.05 28.78
CA LEU A 99 -40.81 -0.14 29.60
C LEU A 99 -40.60 0.55 30.94
N VAL A 100 -41.56 1.38 31.33
CA VAL A 100 -41.57 2.08 32.62
C VAL A 100 -42.61 1.43 33.52
N ILE A 101 -42.18 0.94 34.67
CA ILE A 101 -43.02 0.28 35.67
C ILE A 101 -42.98 1.11 36.95
N ARG A 102 -44.15 1.35 37.54
CA ARG A 102 -44.32 2.11 38.79
C ARG A 102 -44.90 1.27 39.93
N ASP A 103 -45.39 0.07 39.62
CA ASP A 103 -45.98 -0.81 40.61
C ASP A 103 -44.90 -1.47 41.50
N PRO A 104 -44.89 -1.23 42.82
CA PRO A 104 -43.85 -1.76 43.71
C PRO A 104 -43.80 -3.29 43.74
N GLN A 105 -44.94 -3.98 43.59
CA GLN A 105 -44.98 -5.44 43.60
C GLN A 105 -44.36 -6.03 42.33
N MET A 106 -44.63 -5.44 41.16
CA MET A 106 -43.99 -5.82 39.91
C MET A 106 -42.49 -5.54 39.92
N ILE A 107 -42.07 -4.41 40.49
CA ILE A 107 -40.65 -4.07 40.67
C ILE A 107 -39.96 -5.12 41.54
N GLU A 108 -40.52 -5.46 42.70
CA GLU A 108 -39.99 -6.51 43.59
C GLU A 108 -39.91 -7.88 42.89
N ALA A 109 -40.93 -8.24 42.11
CA ALA A 109 -40.95 -9.50 41.36
C ALA A 109 -39.84 -9.57 40.30
N ILE A 110 -39.64 -8.49 39.55
CA ILE A 110 -38.60 -8.41 38.52
C ILE A 110 -37.21 -8.45 39.16
N GLU A 111 -36.99 -7.73 40.27
CA GLU A 111 -35.72 -7.78 41.02
C GLU A 111 -35.45 -9.17 41.62
N ALA A 112 -36.48 -9.87 42.08
CA ALA A 112 -36.33 -11.19 42.68
C ALA A 112 -36.06 -12.30 41.65
N VAL A 113 -36.45 -12.13 40.39
CA VAL A 113 -36.36 -13.16 39.34
C VAL A 113 -35.23 -12.89 38.35
N CYS A 114 -34.94 -11.63 38.03
CA CYS A 114 -33.95 -11.27 37.03
C CYS A 114 -32.59 -10.95 37.68
N GLU A 115 -31.66 -11.91 37.68
CA GLU A 115 -30.35 -11.77 38.33
C GLU A 115 -29.40 -10.77 37.62
N ASP A 116 -29.56 -10.58 36.32
CA ASP A 116 -28.64 -9.79 35.47
C ASP A 116 -29.13 -8.36 35.19
N LEU A 117 -30.14 -7.83 35.92
CA LEU A 117 -30.76 -6.52 35.64
C LEU A 117 -29.75 -5.37 35.56
N ASP A 118 -28.78 -5.34 36.47
CA ASP A 118 -27.76 -4.28 36.56
C ASP A 118 -26.45 -4.64 35.84
N ARG A 119 -26.41 -5.78 35.14
CA ARG A 119 -25.21 -6.25 34.46
C ARG A 119 -24.97 -5.45 33.18
N ARG A 120 -23.96 -4.57 33.23
CA ARG A 120 -23.51 -3.82 32.05
C ARG A 120 -22.90 -4.76 30.99
N PRO A 121 -23.16 -4.51 29.69
CA PRO A 121 -22.48 -5.23 28.62
C PRO A 121 -20.97 -4.99 28.72
N SER A 122 -20.18 -6.02 28.43
CA SER A 122 -18.72 -5.90 28.50
C SER A 122 -18.23 -5.10 27.29
N PRO A 123 -17.57 -3.93 27.48
CA PRO A 123 -17.07 -3.11 26.38
C PRO A 123 -16.00 -3.84 25.54
N ALA A 124 -15.39 -4.90 26.09
CA ALA A 124 -14.35 -5.68 25.43
C ALA A 124 -14.83 -6.39 24.15
N ARG A 125 -16.10 -6.81 24.08
CA ARG A 125 -16.62 -7.57 22.92
C ARG A 125 -16.88 -6.69 21.69
N GLY A 126 -17.34 -5.45 21.90
CA GLY A 126 -17.51 -4.47 20.82
C GLY A 126 -16.16 -3.96 20.30
N ALA A 127 -15.25 -3.61 21.21
CA ALA A 127 -13.91 -3.16 20.87
C ALA A 127 -13.11 -4.22 20.09
N LEU A 128 -13.17 -5.49 20.49
CA LEU A 128 -12.48 -6.59 19.78
C LEU A 128 -13.00 -6.78 18.35
N ARG A 129 -14.31 -6.65 18.12
CA ARG A 129 -14.86 -6.73 16.76
C ARG A 129 -14.36 -5.56 15.91
N MET A 130 -14.40 -4.33 16.44
CA MET A 130 -13.91 -3.15 15.72
C MET A 130 -12.41 -3.24 15.40
N THR A 131 -11.59 -3.73 16.31
CA THR A 131 -10.15 -3.92 16.05
C THR A 131 -9.88 -5.03 15.04
N LEU A 132 -10.65 -6.13 15.06
CA LEU A 132 -10.53 -7.19 14.06
C LEU A 132 -10.95 -6.72 12.66
N TRP A 133 -12.07 -5.99 12.54
CA TRP A 133 -12.50 -5.44 11.25
C TRP A 133 -11.55 -4.35 10.74
N GLY A 134 -11.10 -3.45 11.62
CA GLY A 134 -10.10 -2.43 11.27
C GLY A 134 -8.76 -3.03 10.86
N GLY A 135 -8.28 -4.03 11.60
CA GLY A 135 -7.07 -4.79 11.27
C GLY A 135 -7.20 -5.54 9.95
N GLY A 136 -8.34 -6.19 9.70
CA GLY A 136 -8.64 -6.86 8.44
C GLY A 136 -8.66 -5.89 7.25
N ALA A 137 -9.28 -4.71 7.41
CA ALA A 137 -9.30 -3.68 6.37
C ALA A 137 -7.89 -3.13 6.07
N LEU A 138 -7.08 -2.89 7.10
CA LEU A 138 -5.68 -2.46 6.94
C LEU A 138 -4.83 -3.55 6.26
N ALA A 139 -5.00 -4.81 6.66
CA ALA A 139 -4.31 -5.93 6.04
C ALA A 139 -4.71 -6.10 4.57
N ALA A 140 -6.00 -5.92 4.23
CA ALA A 140 -6.47 -5.96 2.85
C ALA A 140 -5.91 -4.78 2.02
N ALA A 141 -5.86 -3.57 2.58
CA ALA A 141 -5.26 -2.41 1.92
C ALA A 141 -3.75 -2.62 1.67
N ALA A 142 -3.03 -3.16 2.66
CA ALA A 142 -1.62 -3.54 2.52
C ALA A 142 -1.45 -4.64 1.46
N ALA A 143 -2.30 -5.68 1.47
CA ALA A 143 -2.30 -6.73 0.46
C ALA A 143 -2.46 -6.17 -0.97
N ALA A 144 -3.40 -5.23 -1.14
CA ALA A 144 -3.63 -4.58 -2.42
C ALA A 144 -2.42 -3.74 -2.88
N LEU A 145 -1.82 -2.96 -1.97
CA LEU A 145 -0.72 -2.06 -2.29
C LEU A 145 0.59 -2.81 -2.58
N PHE A 146 0.94 -3.78 -1.74
CA PHE A 146 2.26 -4.43 -1.78
C PHE A 146 2.30 -5.72 -2.60
N TRP A 147 1.16 -6.33 -2.93
CA TRP A 147 1.13 -7.56 -3.74
C TRP A 147 0.30 -7.44 -5.01
N LEU A 148 -0.96 -6.99 -4.91
CA LEU A 148 -1.84 -6.97 -6.09
C LEU A 148 -1.38 -5.93 -7.13
N ALA A 149 -1.02 -4.72 -6.70
CA ALA A 149 -0.57 -3.66 -7.62
C ALA A 149 0.75 -4.02 -8.34
N PRO A 150 1.81 -4.49 -7.66
CA PRO A 150 3.00 -5.05 -8.30
C PRO A 150 2.71 -6.13 -9.33
N MET A 151 1.90 -7.13 -8.95
CA MET A 151 1.57 -8.24 -9.84
C MET A 151 0.80 -7.77 -11.08
N ALA A 152 -0.12 -6.81 -10.93
CA ALA A 152 -0.85 -6.22 -12.04
C ALA A 152 0.09 -5.44 -12.98
N ALA A 153 0.99 -4.63 -12.44
CA ALA A 153 1.95 -3.84 -13.21
C ALA A 153 2.86 -4.71 -14.08
N GLU A 154 3.37 -5.82 -13.53
CA GLU A 154 4.22 -6.77 -14.26
C GLU A 154 3.48 -7.46 -15.41
N ARG A 155 2.20 -7.73 -15.25
CA ARG A 155 1.36 -8.35 -16.28
C ARG A 155 0.91 -7.35 -17.33
N MET A 156 0.69 -6.09 -16.96
CA MET A 156 0.22 -5.04 -17.85
C MET A 156 1.32 -4.43 -18.70
N ALA A 157 2.53 -4.26 -18.16
CA ALA A 157 3.63 -3.61 -18.89
C ALA A 157 3.84 -4.25 -20.29
N PRO A 158 4.03 -5.58 -20.43
CA PRO A 158 4.21 -6.24 -21.73
C PRO A 158 3.09 -5.99 -22.76
N LEU A 159 1.87 -5.68 -22.31
CA LEU A 159 0.71 -5.45 -23.18
C LEU A 159 0.73 -4.06 -23.84
N ILE A 160 1.52 -3.11 -23.33
CA ILE A 160 1.60 -1.76 -23.87
C ILE A 160 2.45 -1.78 -25.15
N PRO A 161 1.91 -1.39 -26.32
CA PRO A 161 2.65 -1.33 -27.58
C PRO A 161 3.87 -0.39 -27.52
N ALA A 162 4.90 -0.72 -28.30
CA ALA A 162 6.13 0.07 -28.36
C ALA A 162 5.90 1.54 -28.75
N GLU A 163 4.93 1.82 -29.64
CA GLU A 163 4.59 3.19 -30.05
C GLU A 163 4.07 4.04 -28.88
N GLN A 164 3.16 3.47 -28.08
CA GLN A 164 2.60 4.12 -26.90
C GLN A 164 3.66 4.37 -25.83
N GLU A 165 4.52 3.38 -25.62
CA GLU A 165 5.66 3.51 -24.70
C GLU A 165 6.63 4.60 -25.15
N ARG A 166 6.90 4.72 -26.46
CA ARG A 166 7.74 5.78 -27.03
C ARG A 166 7.12 7.16 -26.84
N ALA A 167 5.83 7.33 -27.10
CA ALA A 167 5.16 8.61 -26.88
C ALA A 167 5.23 9.05 -25.40
N LEU A 168 4.98 8.12 -24.47
CA LEU A 168 5.12 8.37 -23.05
C LEU A 168 6.55 8.74 -22.65
N GLY A 169 7.52 7.96 -23.14
CA GLY A 169 8.93 8.15 -22.87
C GLY A 169 9.44 9.49 -23.35
N GLU A 170 8.98 9.93 -24.52
CA GLU A 170 9.33 11.24 -25.08
C GLU A 170 8.84 12.38 -24.18
N ALA A 171 7.57 12.34 -23.79
CA ALA A 171 7.00 13.34 -22.90
C ALA A 171 7.68 13.35 -21.52
N ALA A 172 8.01 12.18 -20.99
CA ALA A 172 8.72 12.04 -19.72
C ALA A 172 10.16 12.56 -19.78
N ARG A 173 10.89 12.25 -20.85
CA ARG A 173 12.23 12.81 -21.14
C ARG A 173 12.16 14.33 -21.14
N ASP A 174 11.26 14.92 -21.91
CA ASP A 174 11.17 16.38 -22.06
C ASP A 174 10.82 17.07 -20.74
N GLN A 175 9.95 16.45 -19.95
CA GLN A 175 9.61 16.94 -18.63
C GLN A 175 10.77 16.79 -17.64
N ALA A 176 11.52 15.68 -17.67
CA ALA A 176 12.70 15.47 -16.84
C ALA A 176 13.78 16.52 -17.15
N VAL A 177 14.09 16.74 -18.43
CA VAL A 177 15.03 17.78 -18.88
C VAL A 177 14.61 19.15 -18.36
N ARG A 178 13.32 19.49 -18.43
CA ARG A 178 12.80 20.77 -17.92
C ARG A 178 12.97 20.92 -16.41
N VAL A 179 12.76 19.84 -15.66
CA VAL A 179 12.88 19.82 -14.18
C VAL A 179 14.33 19.89 -13.74
N MET A 180 15.23 19.13 -14.35
CA MET A 180 16.66 19.12 -13.99
C MET A 180 17.40 20.38 -14.42
N PHE A 181 16.98 20.99 -15.54
CA PHE A 181 17.63 22.18 -16.11
C PHE A 181 16.67 23.38 -16.12
N PRO A 182 16.28 23.92 -14.95
CA PRO A 182 15.31 25.02 -14.87
C PRO A 182 15.82 26.31 -15.52
N ARG A 183 17.13 26.46 -15.70
CA ARG A 183 17.78 27.59 -16.40
C ARG A 183 18.00 27.35 -17.90
N GLY A 184 17.49 26.24 -18.45
CA GLY A 184 17.69 25.81 -19.83
C GLY A 184 18.72 24.68 -19.92
N ALA A 185 18.35 23.62 -20.64
CA ALA A 185 19.23 22.50 -20.90
C ALA A 185 20.15 22.81 -22.09
N ARG A 186 21.45 22.62 -21.92
CA ARG A 186 22.41 22.66 -23.04
C ARG A 186 22.66 21.23 -23.52
N ARG A 187 22.00 20.86 -24.62
CA ARG A 187 22.29 19.61 -25.33
C ARG A 187 23.66 19.74 -25.99
N CYS A 188 24.44 18.66 -25.95
CA CYS A 188 25.76 18.59 -26.56
C CYS A 188 25.65 17.81 -27.87
N ASP A 189 25.93 18.47 -28.99
CA ASP A 189 25.62 17.97 -30.33
C ASP A 189 26.81 18.08 -31.31
N ALA A 190 28.06 18.14 -30.81
CA ALA A 190 29.24 18.15 -31.68
C ALA A 190 29.22 16.90 -32.60
N PRO A 191 29.32 17.05 -33.93
CA PRO A 191 29.01 15.98 -34.88
C PRO A 191 29.82 14.69 -34.66
N GLU A 192 31.12 14.81 -34.40
CA GLU A 192 32.03 13.69 -34.17
C GLU A 192 31.70 12.97 -32.85
N GLY A 193 31.37 13.72 -31.79
CA GLY A 193 30.96 13.15 -30.51
C GLY A 193 29.60 12.44 -30.59
N VAL A 194 28.64 13.01 -31.32
CA VAL A 194 27.35 12.37 -31.60
C VAL A 194 27.55 11.09 -32.43
N ALA A 195 28.42 11.11 -33.43
CA ALA A 195 28.75 9.92 -34.21
C ALA A 195 29.39 8.81 -33.34
N ALA A 196 30.28 9.19 -32.42
CA ALA A 196 30.89 8.26 -31.47
C ALA A 196 29.85 7.66 -30.49
N LEU A 197 28.96 8.47 -29.92
CA LEU A 197 27.86 7.99 -29.08
C LEU A 197 26.97 7.00 -29.85
N ASN A 198 26.58 7.36 -31.07
CA ASN A 198 25.75 6.49 -31.92
C ASN A 198 26.45 5.18 -32.27
N ALA A 199 27.77 5.18 -32.50
CA ALA A 199 28.53 3.95 -32.73
C ALA A 199 28.50 3.01 -31.50
N MET A 200 28.67 3.57 -30.30
CA MET A 200 28.57 2.81 -29.05
C MET A 200 27.16 2.23 -28.84
N ILE A 201 26.13 3.06 -29.01
CA ILE A 201 24.73 2.64 -28.91
C ILE A 201 24.38 1.59 -29.96
N ALA A 202 24.88 1.72 -31.19
CA ALA A 202 24.65 0.72 -32.24
C ALA A 202 25.30 -0.63 -31.89
N ARG A 203 26.53 -0.63 -31.36
CA ARG A 203 27.19 -1.87 -30.89
C ARG A 203 26.35 -2.55 -29.80
N LEU A 204 25.96 -1.83 -28.75
CA LEU A 204 25.13 -2.36 -27.67
C LEU A 204 23.76 -2.82 -28.19
N SER A 205 23.07 -1.99 -28.97
CA SER A 205 21.72 -2.30 -29.47
C SER A 205 21.71 -3.46 -30.46
N SER A 206 22.79 -3.70 -31.21
CA SER A 206 22.89 -4.88 -32.09
C SER A 206 23.04 -6.19 -31.32
N ALA A 207 23.64 -6.14 -30.12
CA ALA A 207 23.76 -7.26 -29.20
C ALA A 207 22.54 -7.38 -28.25
N ALA A 208 21.74 -6.33 -28.15
CA ALA A 208 20.54 -6.24 -27.33
C ALA A 208 19.30 -6.51 -28.19
N ASN A 209 18.58 -7.60 -27.90
CA ASN A 209 17.34 -7.92 -28.60
C ASN A 209 16.17 -7.07 -28.06
N LEU A 210 16.20 -5.75 -28.28
CA LEU A 210 15.28 -4.79 -27.69
C LEU A 210 14.00 -4.63 -28.51
N HIS A 211 12.89 -4.36 -27.81
CA HIS A 211 11.60 -4.10 -28.43
C HIS A 211 11.42 -2.66 -28.97
N VAL A 212 12.38 -1.77 -28.69
CA VAL A 212 12.37 -0.35 -29.08
C VAL A 212 13.77 0.09 -29.54
N PRO A 213 13.88 1.04 -30.48
CA PRO A 213 15.17 1.62 -30.84
C PRO A 213 15.66 2.60 -29.76
N ILE A 214 16.96 2.62 -29.53
CA ILE A 214 17.59 3.49 -28.53
C ILE A 214 17.91 4.86 -29.13
N ASN A 215 17.55 5.91 -28.40
CA ASN A 215 17.73 7.32 -28.73
C ASN A 215 18.47 7.98 -27.55
N ALA A 216 19.79 8.06 -27.66
CA ALA A 216 20.64 8.66 -26.63
C ALA A 216 20.97 10.12 -26.94
N ALA A 217 21.03 10.96 -25.92
CA ALA A 217 21.50 12.34 -26.03
C ALA A 217 22.33 12.75 -24.81
N VAL A 218 23.31 13.62 -25.03
CA VAL A 218 24.17 14.16 -23.96
C VAL A 218 23.71 15.56 -23.59
N TYR A 219 23.61 15.82 -22.29
CA TYR A 219 23.30 17.13 -21.73
C TYR A 219 24.42 17.58 -20.82
N ARG A 220 24.83 18.86 -20.94
CA ARG A 220 25.86 19.43 -20.08
C ARG A 220 25.36 19.52 -18.65
N SER A 221 26.04 18.85 -17.72
CA SER A 221 25.77 18.89 -16.29
C SER A 221 27.01 18.49 -15.50
N ASP A 222 27.14 19.03 -14.30
CA ASP A 222 28.12 18.68 -13.27
C ASP A 222 27.76 17.40 -12.49
N GLN A 223 26.53 16.90 -12.63
CA GLN A 223 26.08 15.66 -12.00
C GLN A 223 26.53 14.44 -12.79
N VAL A 224 27.11 13.46 -12.09
CA VAL A 224 27.52 12.20 -12.69
C VAL A 224 26.31 11.27 -12.76
N ASN A 225 25.65 11.24 -13.92
CA ASN A 225 24.47 10.42 -14.11
C ASN A 225 24.20 10.03 -15.57
N ALA A 226 23.45 8.93 -15.73
CA ALA A 226 22.69 8.62 -16.91
C ALA A 226 21.34 8.02 -16.46
N PHE A 227 20.29 8.18 -17.25
CA PHE A 227 19.03 7.51 -16.97
C PHE A 227 18.27 7.21 -18.25
N ALA A 228 17.60 6.06 -18.27
CA ALA A 228 16.68 5.68 -19.32
C ALA A 228 15.23 6.07 -18.99
N ALA A 229 14.53 6.64 -19.98
CA ALA A 229 13.08 6.74 -20.00
C ALA A 229 12.47 5.63 -20.87
N PRO A 230 11.18 5.28 -20.67
CA PRO A 230 10.48 4.31 -21.50
C PRO A 230 10.64 4.56 -23.00
N GLY A 231 10.48 3.53 -23.82
CA GLY A 231 10.52 3.68 -25.28
C GLY A 231 11.92 3.90 -25.87
N GLY A 232 12.96 3.74 -25.04
CA GLY A 232 14.35 3.73 -25.47
C GLY A 232 15.03 5.10 -25.49
N TYR A 233 14.55 6.07 -24.73
CA TYR A 233 15.27 7.35 -24.58
C TYR A 233 16.30 7.25 -23.46
N VAL A 234 17.55 7.60 -23.75
CA VAL A 234 18.64 7.59 -22.76
C VAL A 234 19.23 8.99 -22.68
N LEU A 235 19.33 9.52 -21.47
CA LEU A 235 19.96 10.82 -21.22
C LEU A 235 21.26 10.57 -20.50
N VAL A 236 22.35 11.08 -21.06
CA VAL A 236 23.69 11.00 -20.48
C VAL A 236 24.11 12.39 -20.05
N LEU A 237 24.59 12.54 -18.81
CA LEU A 237 25.10 13.82 -18.32
C LEU A 237 26.61 13.93 -18.58
N SER A 238 27.08 15.10 -19.02
CA SER A 238 28.47 15.27 -19.47
C SER A 238 29.51 14.89 -18.41
N ALA A 239 29.27 15.17 -17.12
CA ALA A 239 30.16 14.77 -16.05
C ALA A 239 30.36 13.24 -15.94
N LEU A 240 29.42 12.41 -16.43
CA LEU A 240 29.64 10.96 -16.54
C LEU A 240 30.75 10.64 -17.53
N LEU A 241 30.77 11.29 -18.69
CA LEU A 241 31.81 11.12 -19.71
C LEU A 241 33.16 11.65 -19.22
N GLU A 242 33.15 12.72 -18.43
CA GLU A 242 34.34 13.34 -17.84
C GLU A 242 34.98 12.45 -16.76
N GLN A 243 34.17 11.70 -16.00
CA GLN A 243 34.60 10.84 -14.89
C GLN A 243 34.89 9.39 -15.28
N ALA A 244 34.36 8.94 -16.41
CA ALA A 244 34.72 7.63 -16.97
C ALA A 244 36.20 7.63 -17.36
N SER A 245 36.92 6.56 -17.00
CA SER A 245 38.34 6.42 -17.35
C SER A 245 38.52 5.99 -18.81
N GLY A 246 37.50 5.37 -19.41
CA GLY A 246 37.51 4.96 -20.80
C GLY A 246 36.11 4.69 -21.36
N PRO A 247 36.02 4.40 -22.67
CA PRO A 247 34.74 4.23 -23.35
C PRO A 247 33.97 2.99 -22.90
N ASP A 248 34.66 1.96 -22.39
CA ASP A 248 34.03 0.72 -21.90
C ASP A 248 33.15 0.95 -20.69
N GLU A 249 33.50 1.91 -19.85
CA GLU A 249 32.77 2.18 -18.62
C GLU A 249 31.51 2.97 -18.91
N VAL A 250 31.58 3.89 -19.87
CA VAL A 250 30.39 4.53 -20.45
C VAL A 250 29.50 3.46 -21.09
N ALA A 251 30.08 2.54 -21.86
CA ALA A 251 29.32 1.44 -22.45
C ALA A 251 28.69 0.52 -21.41
N ALA A 252 29.38 0.28 -20.28
CA ALA A 252 28.88 -0.53 -19.19
C ALA A 252 27.71 0.14 -18.44
N VAL A 253 27.82 1.43 -18.14
CA VAL A 253 26.69 2.19 -17.56
C VAL A 253 25.51 2.23 -18.54
N LEU A 254 25.77 2.47 -19.82
CA LEU A 254 24.71 2.39 -20.83
C LEU A 254 24.09 0.98 -20.87
N ALA A 255 24.88 -0.10 -20.85
CA ALA A 255 24.33 -1.46 -20.84
C ALA A 255 23.39 -1.71 -19.65
N HIS A 256 23.69 -1.14 -18.49
CA HIS A 256 22.82 -1.11 -17.31
C HIS A 256 21.52 -0.34 -17.58
N GLU A 257 21.60 0.89 -18.11
CA GLU A 257 20.41 1.66 -18.51
C GLU A 257 19.55 0.94 -19.56
N LEU A 258 20.18 0.28 -20.53
CA LEU A 258 19.49 -0.54 -21.52
C LEU A 258 18.81 -1.77 -20.88
N GLY A 259 19.30 -2.28 -19.74
CA GLY A 259 18.64 -3.31 -18.94
C GLY A 259 17.32 -2.83 -18.37
N HIS A 260 17.27 -1.62 -17.82
CA HIS A 260 16.00 -1.04 -17.38
C HIS A 260 15.02 -0.83 -18.53
N VAL A 261 15.50 -0.44 -19.73
CA VAL A 261 14.65 -0.35 -20.93
C VAL A 261 14.13 -1.73 -21.32
N ALA A 262 15.00 -2.74 -21.42
CA ALA A 262 14.64 -4.08 -21.86
C ALA A 262 13.60 -4.74 -20.95
N LEU A 263 13.73 -4.53 -19.64
CA LEU A 263 12.86 -5.08 -18.61
C LEU A 263 11.72 -4.14 -18.22
N ARG A 264 11.64 -2.98 -18.88
CA ARG A 264 10.59 -1.97 -18.76
C ARG A 264 10.40 -1.52 -17.30
N HIS A 265 11.48 -1.38 -16.54
CA HIS A 265 11.44 -1.06 -15.11
C HIS A 265 10.70 0.24 -14.83
N GLN A 266 10.96 1.31 -15.57
CA GLN A 266 10.29 2.60 -15.38
C GLN A 266 8.79 2.51 -15.64
N LEU A 267 8.39 1.73 -16.65
CA LEU A 267 6.99 1.50 -16.98
C LEU A 267 6.29 0.65 -15.91
N ARG A 268 6.94 -0.40 -15.42
CA ARG A 268 6.46 -1.24 -14.30
C ARG A 268 6.30 -0.38 -13.04
N ASP A 269 7.29 0.43 -12.68
CA ASP A 269 7.25 1.29 -11.51
C ASP A 269 6.15 2.36 -11.61
N MET A 270 5.97 2.96 -12.80
CA MET A 270 4.85 3.86 -13.05
C MET A 270 3.50 3.17 -12.85
N LEU A 271 3.36 1.92 -13.30
CA LEU A 271 2.13 1.13 -13.15
C LEU A 271 1.90 0.67 -11.68
N ARG A 272 2.95 0.55 -10.86
CA ARG A 272 2.89 0.17 -9.44
C ARG A 272 2.36 1.29 -8.53
N GLY A 273 2.57 2.55 -8.88
CA GLY A 273 2.18 3.73 -8.08
C GLY A 273 0.70 3.68 -7.64
N ALA A 274 0.48 3.75 -6.32
CA ALA A 274 -0.76 3.40 -5.61
C ALA A 274 -2.03 4.11 -6.13
N GLY A 275 -2.96 3.30 -6.60
CA GLY A 275 -4.16 3.77 -7.28
C GLY A 275 -3.89 3.80 -8.77
N SER A 276 -4.20 2.68 -9.43
CA SER A 276 -4.36 2.59 -10.88
C SER A 276 -5.27 3.72 -11.27
N THR A 277 -4.69 4.87 -11.52
CA THR A 277 -5.53 6.01 -11.75
C THR A 277 -6.19 5.58 -13.09
N ALA A 278 -7.52 5.51 -13.16
CA ALA A 278 -8.35 5.25 -14.34
C ALA A 278 -8.02 6.22 -15.51
N LEU A 279 -6.72 6.38 -15.79
CA LEU A 279 -5.98 7.63 -15.94
C LEU A 279 -4.58 7.43 -16.53
N ILE A 280 -3.85 6.33 -16.25
CA ILE A 280 -2.79 5.96 -17.21
C ILE A 280 -3.55 5.74 -18.50
N GLY A 281 -4.62 4.93 -18.41
CA GLY A 281 -5.76 4.68 -19.29
C GLY A 281 -6.81 5.80 -19.25
N MET A 282 -6.80 6.83 -20.06
CA MET A 282 -7.00 6.70 -21.50
C MET A 282 -5.74 6.40 -22.31
N MET A 283 -4.65 6.01 -21.63
CA MET A 283 -3.45 5.30 -22.09
C MET A 283 -3.01 5.87 -23.40
N PHE A 284 -2.66 7.14 -23.28
CA PHE A 284 -1.98 7.92 -24.31
C PHE A 284 -2.91 8.79 -25.20
N GLY A 285 -3.95 9.40 -24.63
CA GLY A 285 -4.50 10.70 -25.10
C GLY A 285 -5.15 11.55 -23.98
N ASP A 286 -5.02 12.87 -23.87
CA ASP A 286 -4.20 13.88 -24.61
C ASP A 286 -2.70 13.55 -24.46
N VAL A 287 -2.00 13.38 -25.57
CA VAL A 287 -0.87 12.42 -25.79
C VAL A 287 0.40 12.65 -24.94
N ALA A 288 0.41 13.69 -24.12
CA ALA A 288 1.48 14.06 -23.18
C ALA A 288 0.91 14.66 -21.87
N GLY A 289 -0.27 14.19 -21.44
CA GLY A 289 -1.01 14.68 -20.27
C GLY A 289 -0.11 14.81 -19.05
N GLY A 290 0.21 16.06 -18.70
CA GLY A 290 1.36 16.41 -17.89
C GLY A 290 1.51 15.64 -16.58
N SER A 291 0.45 15.08 -16.00
CA SER A 291 0.54 14.30 -14.75
C SER A 291 1.29 12.98 -14.89
N ALA A 292 1.10 12.20 -15.97
CA ALA A 292 1.80 10.93 -16.17
C ALA A 292 3.28 11.17 -16.50
N ALA A 293 3.53 12.04 -17.47
CA ALA A 293 4.89 12.47 -17.83
C ALA A 293 5.61 13.14 -16.65
N THR A 294 4.93 13.94 -15.82
CA THR A 294 5.52 14.57 -14.62
C THR A 294 5.82 13.56 -13.53
N ARG A 295 4.94 12.59 -13.28
CA ARG A 295 5.25 11.51 -12.31
C ARG A 295 6.45 10.71 -12.77
N LEU A 296 6.47 10.33 -14.04
CA LEU A 296 7.58 9.58 -14.61
C LEU A 296 8.87 10.41 -14.63
N ALA A 297 8.81 11.68 -15.01
CA ALA A 297 9.94 12.60 -14.89
C ALA A 297 10.41 12.74 -13.45
N GLY A 298 9.50 12.85 -12.48
CA GLY A 298 9.82 12.82 -11.06
C GLY A 298 10.54 11.53 -10.69
N ALA A 299 10.06 10.37 -11.13
CA ALA A 299 10.73 9.09 -10.93
C ALA A 299 12.09 9.00 -11.64
N LEU A 300 12.29 9.64 -12.79
CA LEU A 300 13.59 9.69 -13.48
C LEU A 300 14.58 10.61 -12.75
N VAL A 301 14.11 11.74 -12.21
CA VAL A 301 14.93 12.69 -11.46
C VAL A 301 15.25 12.17 -10.06
N ASP A 302 14.26 11.54 -9.41
CA ASP A 302 14.40 10.94 -8.09
C ASP A 302 14.91 9.50 -8.13
N ALA A 303 15.21 8.97 -9.33
CA ALA A 303 15.43 7.56 -9.65
C ALA A 303 16.07 6.77 -8.52
N GLY A 304 15.22 6.05 -7.80
CA GLY A 304 15.59 4.92 -6.99
C GLY A 304 14.74 3.75 -7.45
N TYR A 305 15.34 2.82 -8.19
CA TYR A 305 14.68 1.56 -8.56
C TYR A 305 14.63 0.61 -7.36
N SER A 306 13.71 -0.37 -7.37
CA SER A 306 13.77 -1.41 -6.34
C SER A 306 15.12 -2.15 -6.38
N GLN A 307 15.56 -2.70 -5.24
CA GLN A 307 16.77 -3.53 -5.17
C GLN A 307 16.78 -4.67 -6.20
N GLU A 308 15.62 -5.26 -6.44
CA GLU A 308 15.46 -6.32 -7.43
C GLU A 308 15.65 -5.81 -8.86
N ALA A 309 15.07 -4.66 -9.18
CA ALA A 309 15.22 -4.05 -10.51
C ALA A 309 16.68 -3.69 -10.83
N GLU A 310 17.46 -3.30 -9.83
CA GLU A 310 18.91 -3.12 -9.97
C GLU A 310 19.65 -4.40 -10.29
N ARG A 311 19.36 -5.46 -9.54
CA ARG A 311 19.97 -6.77 -9.75
C ARG A 311 19.62 -7.31 -11.13
N GLU A 312 18.35 -7.17 -11.54
CA GLU A 312 17.88 -7.56 -12.87
C GLU A 312 18.60 -6.75 -13.98
N ALA A 313 18.79 -5.44 -13.80
CA ALA A 313 19.49 -4.58 -14.76
C ALA A 313 21.00 -4.89 -14.84
N ASP A 314 21.65 -5.16 -13.71
CA ASP A 314 23.07 -5.54 -13.67
C ASP A 314 23.32 -6.88 -14.36
N VAL A 315 22.50 -7.91 -14.08
CA VAL A 315 22.60 -9.20 -14.75
C VAL A 315 22.40 -9.03 -16.26
N TYR A 316 21.39 -8.27 -16.67
CA TYR A 316 21.17 -7.97 -18.08
C TYR A 316 22.37 -7.26 -18.71
N ALA A 317 22.95 -6.26 -18.04
CA ALA A 317 24.11 -5.51 -18.50
C ALA A 317 25.33 -6.41 -18.69
N GLN A 318 25.61 -7.28 -17.71
CA GLN A 318 26.71 -8.24 -17.75
C GLN A 318 26.59 -9.17 -18.97
N GLU A 319 25.41 -9.74 -19.19
CA GLU A 319 25.16 -10.58 -20.36
C GLU A 319 25.24 -9.79 -21.67
N LEU A 320 24.72 -8.57 -21.70
CA LEU A 320 24.77 -7.71 -22.88
C LEU A 320 26.20 -7.33 -23.24
N LEU A 321 27.01 -6.95 -22.26
CA LEU A 321 28.42 -6.63 -22.45
C LEU A 321 29.19 -7.86 -22.97
N ALA A 322 28.93 -9.04 -22.39
CA ALA A 322 29.50 -10.29 -22.89
C ALA A 322 29.13 -10.54 -24.36
N ARG A 323 27.86 -10.38 -24.75
CA ARG A 323 27.40 -10.52 -26.15
C ARG A 323 28.02 -9.46 -27.07
N ALA A 324 28.25 -8.25 -26.57
CA ALA A 324 28.89 -7.16 -27.30
C ALA A 324 30.43 -7.25 -27.35
N GLY A 325 31.01 -8.28 -26.71
CA GLY A 325 32.46 -8.46 -26.57
C GLY A 325 33.12 -7.32 -25.78
N LEU A 326 32.47 -6.88 -24.70
CA LEU A 326 32.92 -5.82 -23.80
C LEU A 326 33.06 -6.37 -22.38
N PRO A 327 34.04 -5.88 -21.60
CA PRO A 327 34.29 -6.39 -20.25
C PRO A 327 33.19 -5.95 -19.29
N ALA A 328 32.54 -6.91 -18.62
CA ALA A 328 31.58 -6.60 -17.56
C ALA A 328 32.27 -5.90 -16.36
N SER A 329 33.57 -6.15 -16.16
CA SER A 329 34.37 -5.50 -15.11
C SER A 329 34.50 -3.98 -15.28
N ALA A 330 34.21 -3.43 -16.47
CA ALA A 330 34.15 -1.97 -16.67
C ALA A 330 33.05 -1.31 -15.83
N LEU A 331 31.95 -2.01 -15.55
CA LEU A 331 30.91 -1.51 -14.64
C LEU A 331 31.44 -1.38 -13.20
N ALA A 332 32.20 -2.39 -12.75
CA ALA A 332 32.87 -2.37 -11.45
C ALA A 332 33.89 -1.23 -11.36
N GLY A 333 34.70 -1.03 -12.40
CA GLY A 333 35.66 0.07 -12.45
C GLY A 333 34.99 1.44 -12.35
N PHE A 334 33.81 1.60 -12.98
CA PHE A 334 32.99 2.79 -12.83
C PHE A 334 32.51 3.02 -11.40
N PHE A 335 31.88 2.01 -10.79
CA PHE A 335 31.41 2.11 -9.41
C PHE A 335 32.52 2.39 -8.41
N GLU A 336 33.68 1.77 -8.54
CA GLU A 336 34.84 2.03 -7.68
C GLU A 336 35.32 3.47 -7.77
N ARG A 337 35.37 4.05 -8.98
CA ARG A 337 35.75 5.47 -9.13
C ARG A 337 34.71 6.41 -8.57
N LEU A 338 33.42 6.11 -8.71
CA LEU A 338 32.37 6.90 -8.07
C LEU A 338 32.52 6.88 -6.54
N SER A 339 32.85 5.72 -5.97
CA SER A 339 33.09 5.55 -4.54
C SER A 339 34.40 6.19 -4.04
N ALA A 340 35.42 6.31 -4.89
CA ALA A 340 36.75 6.81 -4.52
C ALA A 340 37.01 8.30 -4.86
N GLY A 341 36.19 8.93 -5.71
CA GLY A 341 36.44 10.26 -6.25
C GLY A 341 36.12 11.43 -5.30
N PRO A 342 36.73 12.63 -5.52
CA PRO A 342 36.33 13.89 -4.88
C PRO A 342 34.96 14.33 -5.42
N GLY A 343 33.92 13.71 -4.89
CA GLY A 343 32.58 13.62 -5.47
C GLY A 343 31.74 12.51 -4.82
N ALA A 344 32.36 11.62 -4.03
CA ALA A 344 31.72 10.70 -3.09
C ALA A 344 30.88 11.39 -1.98
N ARG A 345 30.69 12.72 -2.06
CA ARG A 345 29.64 13.42 -1.32
C ARG A 345 28.32 13.17 -2.03
N PRO A 346 27.23 12.84 -1.33
CA PRO A 346 25.92 12.53 -1.92
C PRO A 346 25.29 13.66 -2.75
N GLU A 347 25.91 14.84 -2.82
CA GLU A 347 25.39 16.03 -3.51
C GLU A 347 25.63 16.03 -5.05
N GLY A 348 26.65 15.32 -5.56
CA GLY A 348 26.99 15.28 -7.00
C GLY A 348 26.80 13.91 -7.69
N LEU A 349 26.64 12.87 -6.88
CA LEU A 349 26.33 11.51 -7.33
C LEU A 349 24.81 11.33 -7.35
N ALA A 350 24.24 10.84 -8.44
CA ALA A 350 22.81 10.56 -8.47
C ALA A 350 22.43 9.57 -7.36
N ARG A 351 21.29 9.79 -6.72
CA ARG A 351 20.78 8.90 -5.66
C ARG A 351 20.75 7.44 -6.09
N HIS A 352 20.54 7.20 -7.38
CA HIS A 352 20.57 5.87 -7.94
C HIS A 352 21.90 5.11 -7.80
N PHE A 353 23.05 5.81 -7.85
CA PHE A 353 24.34 5.18 -7.55
C PHE A 353 24.65 5.19 -6.04
N ALA A 354 24.05 6.09 -5.28
CA ALA A 354 24.35 6.30 -3.86
C ALA A 354 23.47 5.48 -2.88
N SER A 355 22.32 4.94 -3.31
CA SER A 355 21.26 4.44 -2.40
C SER A 355 20.74 3.03 -2.65
N HIS A 356 21.44 2.20 -3.43
CA HIS A 356 21.05 0.81 -3.75
C HIS A 356 22.04 -0.20 -3.10
N PRO A 357 21.72 -1.52 -3.05
CA PRO A 357 22.32 -2.48 -2.10
C PRO A 357 23.83 -2.58 -2.25
N ASP A 358 24.49 -3.11 -1.21
CA ASP A 358 25.95 -3.11 -0.99
C ASP A 358 26.74 -2.98 -2.30
N MET A 359 27.21 -1.76 -2.62
CA MET A 359 27.92 -1.46 -3.87
C MET A 359 29.06 -2.46 -4.10
N ASP A 360 29.63 -2.97 -3.02
CA ASP A 360 30.63 -4.03 -3.01
C ASP A 360 30.14 -5.35 -3.64
N GLU A 361 28.88 -5.76 -3.42
CA GLU A 361 28.28 -6.94 -4.07
C GLU A 361 28.17 -6.73 -5.58
N ARG A 362 27.67 -5.57 -6.02
CA ARG A 362 27.54 -5.25 -7.46
C ARG A 362 28.91 -5.21 -8.16
N ILE A 363 29.90 -4.62 -7.50
CA ILE A 363 31.30 -4.60 -7.96
C ILE A 363 31.84 -6.03 -8.10
N ALA A 364 31.63 -6.87 -7.08
CA ALA A 364 32.08 -8.25 -7.09
C ALA A 364 31.40 -9.07 -8.21
N ASP A 365 30.08 -8.93 -8.37
CA ASP A 365 29.30 -9.62 -9.40
C ASP A 365 29.73 -9.20 -10.81
N ALA A 366 29.91 -7.90 -11.07
CA ALA A 366 30.36 -7.39 -12.37
C ALA A 366 31.77 -7.89 -12.74
N ARG A 367 32.69 -8.00 -11.76
CA ARG A 367 34.01 -8.60 -11.95
C ARG A 367 33.92 -10.10 -12.22
N ALA A 368 33.07 -10.82 -11.48
CA ALA A 368 32.89 -12.25 -11.64
C ALA A 368 32.24 -12.64 -12.98
N ALA A 369 31.35 -11.79 -13.50
CA ALA A 369 30.67 -11.98 -14.77
C ALA A 369 31.54 -11.66 -15.99
N ASP A 370 32.75 -11.10 -15.80
CA ASP A 370 33.62 -10.74 -16.91
C ASP A 370 34.26 -11.98 -17.55
N VAL A 371 33.62 -12.44 -18.62
CA VAL A 371 34.08 -13.57 -19.44
C VAL A 371 35.01 -13.14 -20.58
N THR A 372 35.39 -11.85 -20.68
CA THR A 372 36.26 -11.36 -21.75
C THR A 372 37.75 -11.54 -21.44
N ALA A 373 38.09 -11.99 -20.23
CA ALA A 373 39.45 -12.30 -19.82
C ALA A 373 40.11 -13.32 -20.79
N GLY A 374 41.07 -12.85 -21.58
CA GLY A 374 41.84 -13.66 -22.53
C GLY A 374 41.28 -13.73 -23.96
N ALA A 375 40.15 -13.09 -24.25
CA ALA A 375 39.64 -12.92 -25.62
C ALA A 375 40.33 -11.72 -26.32
N PRO A 376 40.35 -11.66 -27.67
CA PRO A 376 40.75 -10.47 -28.39
C PRO A 376 39.84 -9.30 -28.00
N TYR A 377 40.37 -8.38 -27.21
CA TYR A 377 39.65 -7.23 -26.68
C TYR A 377 39.64 -6.08 -27.69
N ARG A 378 38.44 -5.55 -27.97
CA ARG A 378 38.26 -4.31 -28.72
C ARG A 378 37.46 -3.33 -27.86
N PRO A 379 38.03 -2.18 -27.47
CA PRO A 379 37.34 -1.14 -26.72
C PRO A 379 35.99 -0.77 -27.36
N ALA A 380 35.07 -0.27 -26.55
CA ALA A 380 33.75 0.16 -27.00
C ALA A 380 33.83 1.22 -28.11
N LEU A 381 34.83 2.09 -28.03
CA LEU A 381 35.18 3.09 -29.03
C LEU A 381 36.69 3.13 -29.26
N GLU A 382 37.11 3.44 -30.47
CA GLU A 382 38.52 3.75 -30.77
C GLU A 382 38.93 5.09 -30.14
N ASP A 383 40.23 5.31 -29.93
CA ASP A 383 40.76 6.49 -29.22
C ASP A 383 40.23 7.83 -29.77
N ALA A 384 40.16 7.97 -31.10
CA ALA A 384 39.64 9.17 -31.75
C ALA A 384 38.14 9.38 -31.49
N GLN A 385 37.36 8.29 -31.51
CA GLN A 385 35.93 8.34 -31.20
C GLN A 385 35.71 8.63 -29.71
N TRP A 386 36.53 8.07 -28.84
CA TRP A 386 36.47 8.34 -27.41
C TRP A 386 36.77 9.80 -27.10
N LEU A 387 37.82 10.37 -27.70
CA LEU A 387 38.14 11.79 -27.54
C LEU A 387 36.99 12.67 -28.03
N ALA A 388 36.46 12.40 -29.23
CA ALA A 388 35.33 13.13 -29.77
C ALA A 388 34.08 13.04 -28.87
N LEU A 389 33.83 11.88 -28.25
CA LEU A 389 32.73 11.72 -27.30
C LEU A 389 32.95 12.54 -26.02
N ARG A 390 34.17 12.61 -25.50
CA ARG A 390 34.49 13.45 -24.32
C ARG A 390 34.35 14.94 -24.63
N GLU A 391 34.70 15.33 -25.85
CA GLU A 391 34.60 16.71 -26.35
C GLU A 391 33.22 17.04 -26.92
N ILE A 392 32.22 16.16 -26.79
CA ILE A 392 30.88 16.34 -27.41
C ILE A 392 30.20 17.67 -27.04
N CYS A 393 30.57 18.23 -25.89
CA CYS A 393 30.03 19.49 -25.38
C CYS A 393 30.93 20.72 -25.69
N GLU A 394 32.12 20.53 -26.23
CA GLU A 394 33.03 21.60 -26.65
C GLU A 394 32.61 22.05 -28.05
N ASP A 395 32.08 23.28 -28.16
CA ASP A 395 31.70 23.91 -29.43
C ASP A 395 32.73 25.00 -29.77
#